data_AF-A0A7V0YTU7-F1
#
_entry.id   AF-A0A7V0YTU7-F1
#
_cell.length_a   1.000
_cell.length_b   1.000
_cell.length_c   1.000
_cell.angle_alpha   90.00
_cell.angle_beta   90.00
_cell.angle_gamma   90.00
#
_symmetry.space_group_name_H-M   'P 1'
#
loop_
_entity.id
_entity.type
_entity.pdbx_description
1 polymer ?
#
loop_
_entity_poly.entity_id
_entity_poly.type
_entity_poly.pdbx_seq_one_letter_code
_entity_poly.pdbx_strand_id
1 'polypeptide(L)'
;FAFMPHYPGCGVGGHCIPVDPYYLIEYAKNVGFDHDFLSLARRINEKMTEFTAQLTARALNERRIPINGTKVAVLGLAYKPEIDDCRESPAFKIIRHLKNYGANVVIYDPYVPDGSTVSSLEEAIKNSPAIVVVTAHKIFKSLTPQELLRNGVNVVIDGRNCLSKDDFIKAGILYKGIGR
;
A
#
# COMPACT_ATOMS: atom_id res chain seq x y z
N PHE A 1 3.64 -31.97 6.79
CA PHE A 1 4.24 -30.74 6.24
C PHE A 1 3.22 -29.63 6.30
N ALA A 2 3.47 -28.56 7.07
CA ALA A 2 2.61 -27.38 7.09
C ALA A 2 3.18 -26.36 6.10
N PHE A 3 2.49 -26.17 4.97
CA PHE A 3 2.80 -25.08 4.06
C PHE A 3 2.17 -23.80 4.61
N MET A 4 2.99 -22.80 4.89
CA MET A 4 2.53 -21.47 5.25
C MET A 4 2.69 -20.57 4.01
N PRO A 5 1.59 -20.18 3.33
CA PRO A 5 1.68 -19.33 2.16
C PRO A 5 2.11 -17.91 2.54
N HIS A 6 3.00 -17.34 1.73
CA HIS A 6 3.33 -15.91 1.75
C HIS A 6 2.77 -15.26 0.49
N TYR A 7 2.10 -14.12 0.65
CA TYR A 7 1.46 -13.41 -0.45
C TYR A 7 2.19 -12.10 -0.76
N PRO A 8 2.26 -11.68 -2.03
CA PRO A 8 2.80 -10.37 -2.40
C PRO A 8 2.03 -9.23 -1.74
N GLY A 9 2.73 -8.11 -1.51
CA GLY A 9 2.11 -6.89 -1.01
C GLY A 9 2.95 -5.65 -1.30
N CYS A 10 2.39 -4.48 -0.99
CA CYS A 10 3.01 -3.16 -1.22
C CYS A 10 4.21 -2.84 -0.31
N GLY A 11 4.63 -3.80 0.51
CA GLY A 11 5.79 -3.70 1.39
C GLY A 11 5.64 -4.59 2.62
N VAL A 12 6.65 -4.54 3.48
CA VAL A 12 6.71 -5.32 4.72
C VAL A 12 6.87 -4.35 5.88
N GLY A 13 6.05 -4.53 6.93
CA GLY A 13 6.12 -3.72 8.15
C GLY A 13 6.11 -4.57 9.42
N GLY A 14 5.96 -3.91 10.57
CA GLY A 14 6.21 -4.50 11.89
C GLY A 14 7.70 -4.51 12.21
N HIS A 15 8.10 -4.85 13.43
CA HIS A 15 9.53 -4.85 13.77
C HIS A 15 10.28 -6.05 13.18
N CYS A 16 9.71 -7.25 13.33
CA CYS A 16 10.45 -8.50 13.18
C CYS A 16 11.07 -8.67 11.78
N ILE A 17 10.27 -8.51 10.72
CA ILE A 17 10.75 -8.78 9.36
C ILE A 17 11.58 -7.60 8.81
N PRO A 18 11.20 -6.33 9.02
CA PRO A 18 11.97 -5.17 8.60
C PRO A 18 13.31 -4.99 9.30
N VAL A 19 13.42 -5.30 10.59
CA VAL A 19 14.59 -4.97 11.41
C VAL A 19 15.46 -6.20 11.68
N ASP A 20 14.88 -7.31 12.13
CA ASP A 20 15.68 -8.43 12.66
C ASP A 20 16.70 -9.01 11.65
N PRO A 21 16.40 -9.11 10.33
CA PRO A 21 17.40 -9.53 9.35
C PRO A 21 18.64 -8.64 9.29
N TYR A 22 18.52 -7.35 9.59
CA TYR A 22 19.66 -6.44 9.58
C TYR A 22 20.63 -6.69 10.73
N TYR A 23 20.16 -7.16 11.89
CA TYR A 23 21.08 -7.60 12.96
C TYR A 23 21.96 -8.75 12.49
N LEU A 24 21.38 -9.73 11.77
CA LEU A 24 22.14 -10.86 11.23
C LEU A 24 23.10 -10.43 10.10
N ILE A 25 22.63 -9.58 9.18
CA ILE A 25 23.47 -9.03 8.11
C ILE A 25 24.69 -8.31 8.71
N GLU A 26 24.47 -7.46 9.72
CA GLU A 26 25.54 -6.66 10.34
C GLU A 26 26.50 -7.54 11.15
N TYR A 27 25.97 -8.50 11.92
CA TYR A 27 26.81 -9.44 12.66
C TYR A 27 27.70 -10.26 11.72
N ALA A 28 27.15 -10.79 10.63
CA ALA A 28 27.90 -11.59 9.69
C ALA A 28 29.02 -10.80 9.01
N LYS A 29 28.74 -9.53 8.66
CA LYS A 29 29.74 -8.62 8.10
C LYS A 29 30.92 -8.42 9.05
N ASN A 30 30.66 -8.30 10.36
CA ASN A 30 31.70 -8.15 11.38
C ASN A 30 32.61 -9.39 11.53
N VAL A 31 32.15 -10.58 11.12
CA VAL A 31 32.95 -11.81 11.12
C VAL A 31 33.48 -12.19 9.73
N GLY A 32 33.40 -11.25 8.76
CA GLY A 32 33.96 -11.42 7.41
C GLY A 32 33.08 -12.20 6.44
N PHE A 33 31.76 -12.28 6.68
CA PHE A 33 30.79 -12.91 5.79
C PHE A 33 29.74 -11.92 5.28
N ASP A 34 29.58 -11.85 3.96
CA ASP A 34 28.55 -11.02 3.32
C ASP A 34 27.26 -11.82 3.07
N HIS A 35 26.15 -11.41 3.69
CA HIS A 35 24.82 -12.02 3.52
C HIS A 35 24.09 -11.54 2.25
N ASP A 36 24.69 -11.70 1.07
CA ASP A 36 24.17 -11.16 -0.21
C ASP A 36 22.70 -11.47 -0.48
N PHE A 37 22.29 -12.72 -0.25
CA PHE A 37 20.91 -13.16 -0.46
C PHE A 37 19.93 -12.41 0.46
N LEU A 38 20.25 -12.29 1.74
CA LEU A 38 19.38 -11.63 2.71
C LEU A 38 19.30 -10.13 2.44
N SER A 39 20.44 -9.49 2.15
CA SER A 39 20.50 -8.09 1.76
C SER A 39 19.71 -7.81 0.48
N LEU A 40 19.78 -8.71 -0.52
CA LEU A 40 18.98 -8.60 -1.73
C LEU A 40 17.47 -8.73 -1.43
N ALA A 41 17.08 -9.73 -0.63
CA ALA A 41 15.68 -9.91 -0.24
C ALA A 41 15.12 -8.67 0.49
N ARG A 42 15.89 -8.08 1.42
CA ARG A 42 15.54 -6.83 2.10
C ARG A 42 15.36 -5.67 1.13
N ARG A 43 16.32 -5.47 0.23
CA ARG A 43 16.28 -4.43 -0.80
C ARG A 43 15.09 -4.59 -1.74
N ILE A 44 14.71 -5.82 -2.11
CA ILE A 44 13.50 -6.08 -2.91
C ILE A 44 12.25 -5.67 -2.12
N ASN A 45 12.12 -6.09 -0.86
CA ASN A 45 10.98 -5.74 -0.01
C ASN A 45 10.82 -4.23 0.18
N GLU A 46 11.93 -3.50 0.33
CA GLU A 46 11.92 -2.05 0.50
C GLU A 46 11.50 -1.31 -0.77
N LYS A 47 11.94 -1.79 -1.95
CA LYS A 47 11.56 -1.24 -3.25
C LYS A 47 10.08 -1.37 -3.57
N MET A 48 9.35 -2.27 -2.91
CA MET A 48 7.90 -2.43 -3.14
C MET A 48 7.11 -1.15 -2.85
N THR A 49 7.54 -0.35 -1.87
CA THR A 49 6.87 0.90 -1.51
C THR A 49 6.97 1.95 -2.62
N GLU A 50 8.14 2.08 -3.24
CA GLU A 50 8.35 2.93 -4.42
C GLU A 50 7.60 2.39 -5.64
N PHE A 51 7.67 1.07 -5.87
CA PHE A 51 6.97 0.41 -6.96
C PHE A 51 5.46 0.63 -6.88
N THR A 52 4.85 0.54 -5.69
CA THR A 52 3.42 0.82 -5.50
C THR A 52 3.08 2.25 -5.90
N ALA A 53 3.87 3.25 -5.49
CA ALA A 53 3.63 4.64 -5.88
C ALA A 53 3.82 4.87 -7.40
N GLN A 54 4.85 4.26 -8.01
CA GLN A 54 5.06 4.27 -9.45
C GLN A 54 3.87 3.64 -10.21
N LEU A 55 3.34 2.53 -9.70
CA LEU A 55 2.18 1.85 -10.26
C LEU A 55 0.93 2.72 -10.20
N THR A 56 0.70 3.43 -9.09
CA THR A 56 -0.38 4.43 -8.97
C THR A 56 -0.25 5.51 -10.05
N ALA A 57 0.94 6.07 -10.23
CA ALA A 57 1.18 7.11 -11.24
C ALA A 57 0.91 6.60 -12.66
N ARG A 58 1.40 5.40 -13.00
CA ARG A 58 1.17 4.76 -14.31
C ARG A 58 -0.32 4.50 -14.55
N ALA A 59 -1.02 3.97 -13.55
CA ALA A 59 -2.45 3.66 -13.66
C ALA A 59 -3.30 4.93 -13.81
N LEU A 60 -2.99 6.01 -13.09
CA LEU A 60 -3.63 7.32 -13.30
C LEU A 60 -3.39 7.84 -14.73
N ASN A 61 -2.16 7.72 -15.24
CA ASN A 61 -1.83 8.11 -16.62
C ASN A 61 -2.57 7.26 -17.68
N GLU A 62 -2.81 5.96 -17.45
CA GLU A 62 -3.66 5.13 -18.33
C GLU A 62 -5.09 5.70 -18.46
N ARG A 63 -5.57 6.40 -17.43
CA ARG A 63 -6.85 7.14 -17.43
C ARG A 63 -6.73 8.60 -17.86
N ARG A 64 -5.55 9.04 -18.30
CA ARG A 64 -5.24 10.44 -18.65
C ARG A 64 -5.45 11.41 -17.48
N ILE A 65 -5.28 10.93 -16.26
CA ILE A 65 -5.34 11.73 -15.04
C ILE A 65 -3.89 11.96 -14.58
N PRO A 66 -3.39 13.21 -14.53
CA PRO A 66 -2.05 13.46 -14.04
C PRO A 66 -1.97 13.16 -12.54
N ILE A 67 -0.90 12.52 -12.07
CA ILE A 67 -0.74 12.30 -10.62
C ILE A 67 -0.51 13.61 -9.84
N ASN A 68 0.18 14.58 -10.44
CA ASN A 68 0.43 15.87 -9.83
C ASN A 68 -0.87 16.65 -9.62
N GLY A 69 -1.13 17.07 -8.37
CA GLY A 69 -2.36 17.74 -7.95
C GLY A 69 -3.57 16.82 -7.79
N THR A 70 -3.48 15.55 -8.18
CA THR A 70 -4.59 14.60 -8.04
C THR A 70 -4.71 14.12 -6.60
N LYS A 71 -5.95 14.09 -6.09
CA LYS A 71 -6.27 13.49 -4.79
C LYS A 71 -6.10 11.97 -4.85
N VAL A 72 -5.24 11.42 -3.99
CA VAL A 72 -5.03 9.97 -3.86
C VAL A 72 -5.33 9.55 -2.43
N ALA A 73 -6.31 8.65 -2.26
CA ALA A 73 -6.63 8.13 -0.92
C ALA A 73 -5.74 6.93 -0.59
N VAL A 74 -4.97 7.03 0.49
CA VAL A 74 -4.22 5.92 1.07
C VAL A 74 -5.04 5.34 2.21
N LEU A 75 -5.49 4.10 2.02
CA LEU A 75 -6.34 3.38 2.96
C LEU A 75 -5.49 2.40 3.77
N GLY A 76 -5.28 2.73 5.04
CA GLY A 76 -4.44 1.99 5.97
C GLY A 76 -3.09 2.66 6.27
N LEU A 77 -2.78 2.72 7.55
CA LEU A 77 -1.53 3.16 8.16
C LEU A 77 -0.89 2.04 9.00
N ALA A 78 -1.69 1.27 9.72
CA ALA A 78 -1.18 0.17 10.54
C ALA A 78 -0.48 -0.88 9.67
N TYR A 79 0.61 -1.50 10.14
CA TYR A 79 1.34 -2.45 9.29
C TYR A 79 0.57 -3.77 9.07
N LYS A 80 -0.39 -4.06 9.95
CA LYS A 80 -1.25 -5.24 9.95
C LYS A 80 -2.72 -4.84 10.15
N PRO A 81 -3.68 -5.62 9.62
CA PRO A 81 -5.10 -5.34 9.81
C PRO A 81 -5.54 -5.42 11.29
N GLU A 82 -6.54 -4.61 11.62
CA GLU A 82 -7.26 -4.56 12.90
C GLU A 82 -6.41 -4.23 14.14
N ILE A 83 -5.31 -3.50 13.95
CA ILE A 83 -4.46 -2.98 15.05
C ILE A 83 -4.06 -1.53 14.73
N ASP A 84 -3.55 -0.81 15.73
CA ASP A 84 -3.07 0.58 15.63
C ASP A 84 -1.54 0.70 15.42
N ASP A 85 -0.82 -0.43 15.43
CA ASP A 85 0.63 -0.44 15.36
C ASP A 85 1.14 -0.03 13.96
N CYS A 86 1.84 1.09 13.93
CA CYS A 86 2.39 1.72 12.75
C CYS A 86 3.90 1.49 12.57
N ARG A 87 4.56 0.73 13.46
CA ARG A 87 6.02 0.53 13.40
C ARG A 87 6.42 -0.10 12.07
N GLU A 88 7.41 0.52 11.42
CA GLU A 88 7.91 0.13 10.10
C GLU A 88 6.83 -0.03 9.02
N SER A 89 5.67 0.63 9.18
CA SER A 89 4.59 0.48 8.21
C SER A 89 5.03 0.95 6.81
N PRO A 90 4.76 0.15 5.75
CA PRO A 90 5.06 0.55 4.38
C PRO A 90 4.25 1.78 3.94
N ALA A 91 3.13 2.08 4.61
CA ALA A 91 2.24 3.21 4.30
C ALA A 91 3.00 4.53 4.25
N PHE A 92 3.86 4.81 5.23
CA PHE A 92 4.59 6.09 5.31
C PHE A 92 5.53 6.30 4.12
N LYS A 93 6.23 5.24 3.69
CA LYS A 93 7.10 5.29 2.51
C LYS A 93 6.29 5.49 1.23
N ILE A 94 5.17 4.76 1.06
CA ILE A 94 4.25 4.92 -0.08
C ILE A 94 3.71 6.35 -0.14
N ILE A 95 3.23 6.90 0.99
CA ILE A 95 2.72 8.28 1.10
C ILE A 95 3.81 9.27 0.68
N ARG A 96 5.05 9.10 1.17
CA ARG A 96 6.18 9.96 0.79
C ARG A 96 6.44 9.91 -0.71
N HIS A 97 6.48 8.73 -1.31
CA HIS A 97 6.68 8.60 -2.76
C HIS A 97 5.54 9.23 -3.57
N LEU A 98 4.27 9.03 -3.17
CA LEU A 98 3.12 9.68 -3.82
C LEU A 98 3.20 11.20 -3.73
N LYS A 99 3.56 11.76 -2.56
CA LYS A 99 3.79 13.19 -2.40
C LYS A 99 4.94 13.70 -3.28
N ASN A 100 6.01 12.92 -3.44
CA ASN A 100 7.11 13.27 -4.35
C ASN A 100 6.68 13.29 -5.83
N TYR A 101 5.66 12.52 -6.21
CA TYR A 101 5.01 12.62 -7.52
C TYR A 101 4.03 13.81 -7.64
N GLY A 102 3.87 14.61 -6.58
CA GLY A 102 2.96 15.76 -6.53
C GLY A 102 1.52 15.40 -6.18
N ALA A 103 1.24 14.17 -5.73
CA ALA A 103 -0.12 13.78 -5.36
C ALA A 103 -0.61 14.51 -4.10
N ASN A 104 -1.89 14.90 -4.09
CA ASN A 104 -2.60 15.38 -2.91
C ASN A 104 -3.08 14.18 -2.10
N VAL A 105 -2.20 13.64 -1.25
CA VAL A 105 -2.50 12.41 -0.50
C VAL A 105 -3.44 12.69 0.67
N VAL A 106 -4.57 11.98 0.71
CA VAL A 106 -5.41 11.85 1.91
C VAL A 106 -5.25 10.47 2.51
N ILE A 107 -5.31 10.38 3.84
CA ILE A 107 -4.99 9.17 4.58
C ILE A 107 -6.18 8.86 5.48
N TYR A 108 -6.58 7.60 5.49
CA TYR A 108 -7.57 7.11 6.44
C TYR A 108 -7.19 5.71 6.94
N ASP A 109 -7.15 5.56 8.26
CA ASP A 109 -7.07 4.29 8.96
C ASP A 109 -7.99 4.35 10.21
N PRO A 110 -9.01 3.47 10.32
CA PRO A 110 -9.93 3.48 11.45
C PRO A 110 -9.29 3.11 12.79
N TYR A 111 -8.13 2.45 12.79
CA TYR A 111 -7.38 2.08 13.99
C TYR A 111 -6.29 3.10 14.33
N VAL A 112 -6.01 4.06 13.44
CA VAL A 112 -4.99 5.10 13.62
C VAL A 112 -5.59 6.47 13.30
N PRO A 113 -6.59 6.92 14.10
CA PRO A 113 -7.28 8.19 13.83
C PRO A 113 -6.34 9.39 13.87
N ASP A 114 -5.40 9.43 14.81
CA ASP A 114 -4.44 10.54 14.96
C ASP A 114 -3.46 10.67 13.78
N GLY A 115 -3.23 9.57 13.05
CA GLY A 115 -2.41 9.57 11.83
C GLY A 115 -3.20 9.86 10.56
N SER A 116 -4.53 9.80 10.62
CA SER A 116 -5.41 10.02 9.48
C SER A 116 -5.57 11.52 9.20
N THR A 117 -5.69 11.88 7.92
CA THR A 117 -5.92 13.29 7.52
C THR A 117 -7.40 13.63 7.42
N VAL A 118 -8.27 12.63 7.48
CA VAL A 118 -9.72 12.74 7.40
C VAL A 118 -10.35 11.84 8.45
N SER A 119 -11.60 12.14 8.82
CA SER A 119 -12.27 11.49 9.95
C SER A 119 -13.01 10.21 9.59
N SER A 120 -13.25 9.97 8.29
CA SER A 120 -14.07 8.86 7.81
C SER A 120 -13.58 8.31 6.47
N LEU A 121 -14.02 7.07 6.16
CA LEU A 121 -13.73 6.43 4.88
C LEU A 121 -14.37 7.20 3.73
N GLU A 122 -15.58 7.69 3.94
CA GLU A 122 -16.37 8.47 2.99
C GLU A 122 -15.62 9.74 2.60
N GLU A 123 -15.05 10.48 3.56
CA GLU A 123 -14.21 11.66 3.27
C GLU A 123 -12.94 11.31 2.50
N ALA A 124 -12.34 10.15 2.82
CA ALA A 124 -11.12 9.69 2.15
C ALA A 124 -11.37 9.41 0.66
N ILE A 125 -12.45 8.69 0.32
CA ILE A 125 -12.73 8.28 -1.05
C ILE A 125 -13.44 9.35 -1.89
N LYS A 126 -14.13 10.30 -1.25
CA LYS A 126 -14.87 11.37 -1.94
C LYS A 126 -13.95 12.21 -2.83
N ASN A 127 -14.27 12.26 -4.13
CA ASN A 127 -13.51 12.96 -5.16
C ASN A 127 -12.02 12.54 -5.21
N SER A 128 -11.74 11.26 -4.98
CA SER A 128 -10.38 10.69 -5.02
C SER A 128 -10.23 9.81 -6.27
N PRO A 129 -9.72 10.33 -7.40
CA PRO A 129 -9.57 9.55 -8.63
C PRO A 129 -8.81 8.24 -8.50
N ALA A 130 -7.91 8.13 -7.51
CA ALA A 130 -7.24 6.90 -7.16
C ALA A 130 -7.35 6.59 -5.66
N ILE A 131 -7.42 5.30 -5.35
CA ILE A 131 -7.17 4.77 -4.00
C ILE A 131 -6.00 3.78 -4.01
N VAL A 132 -5.29 3.70 -2.89
CA VAL A 132 -4.23 2.73 -2.63
C VAL A 132 -4.53 2.03 -1.31
N VAL A 133 -4.83 0.73 -1.37
CA VAL A 133 -5.07 -0.08 -0.17
C VAL A 133 -3.74 -0.62 0.34
N VAL A 134 -3.29 -0.11 1.48
CA VAL A 134 -2.00 -0.49 2.10
C VAL A 134 -2.20 -1.52 3.21
N THR A 135 -3.33 -1.46 3.91
CA THR A 135 -3.65 -2.38 5.01
C THR A 135 -5.01 -3.00 4.74
N ALA A 136 -5.13 -4.32 4.87
CA ALA A 136 -6.35 -5.04 4.52
C ALA A 136 -7.35 -5.08 5.68
N HIS A 137 -7.69 -3.92 6.24
CA HIS A 137 -8.72 -3.79 7.28
C HIS A 137 -10.06 -4.31 6.77
N LYS A 138 -10.87 -4.92 7.65
CA LYS A 138 -12.20 -5.44 7.27
C LYS A 138 -13.05 -4.42 6.52
N ILE A 139 -13.07 -3.17 6.97
CA ILE A 139 -13.86 -2.11 6.32
C ILE A 139 -13.45 -1.88 4.85
N PHE A 140 -12.16 -1.99 4.52
CA PHE A 140 -11.70 -1.81 3.15
C PHE A 140 -11.99 -3.03 2.27
N LYS A 141 -12.02 -4.24 2.83
CA LYS A 141 -12.42 -5.46 2.12
C LYS A 141 -13.88 -5.42 1.66
N SER A 142 -14.70 -4.63 2.34
CA SER A 142 -16.13 -4.46 2.03
C SER A 142 -16.41 -3.40 0.97
N LEU A 143 -15.38 -2.67 0.48
CA LEU A 143 -15.55 -1.66 -0.57
C LEU A 143 -16.07 -2.29 -1.86
N THR A 144 -17.11 -1.67 -2.42
CA THR A 144 -17.71 -2.12 -3.69
C THR A 144 -17.30 -1.20 -4.85
N PRO A 145 -17.23 -1.71 -6.10
CA PRO A 145 -16.96 -0.86 -7.25
C PRO A 145 -17.96 0.30 -7.40
N GLN A 146 -19.23 0.06 -7.12
CA GLN A 146 -20.30 1.05 -7.25
C GLN A 146 -20.14 2.21 -6.26
N GLU A 147 -19.76 1.91 -5.02
CA GLU A 147 -19.46 2.91 -3.99
C GLU A 147 -18.26 3.78 -4.40
N LEU A 148 -17.20 3.15 -4.90
CA LEU A 148 -15.99 3.85 -5.34
C LEU A 148 -16.26 4.74 -6.56
N LEU A 149 -16.99 4.24 -7.56
CA LEU A 149 -17.38 5.03 -8.74
C LEU A 149 -18.24 6.24 -8.36
N ARG A 150 -19.21 6.08 -7.45
CA ARG A 150 -20.05 7.20 -6.94
C ARG A 150 -19.21 8.30 -6.28
N ASN A 151 -18.05 7.94 -5.73
CA ASN A 151 -17.11 8.87 -5.12
C ASN A 151 -16.02 9.36 -6.09
N GLY A 152 -16.11 9.03 -7.38
CA GLY A 152 -15.19 9.51 -8.41
C GLY A 152 -13.88 8.72 -8.52
N VAL A 153 -13.79 7.55 -7.89
CA VAL A 153 -12.62 6.66 -7.96
C VAL A 153 -12.61 5.92 -9.29
N ASN A 154 -11.53 6.07 -10.04
CA ASN A 154 -11.32 5.42 -11.34
C ASN A 154 -10.18 4.41 -11.33
N VAL A 155 -9.26 4.52 -10.36
CA VAL A 155 -8.07 3.70 -10.24
C VAL A 155 -8.00 3.09 -8.84
N VAL A 156 -7.76 1.80 -8.76
CA VAL A 156 -7.59 1.06 -7.49
C VAL A 156 -6.26 0.32 -7.53
N ILE A 157 -5.38 0.66 -6.60
CA ILE A 157 -4.14 -0.07 -6.35
C ILE A 157 -4.32 -0.90 -5.09
N ASP A 158 -4.48 -2.20 -5.27
CA ASP A 158 -4.68 -3.14 -4.17
C ASP A 158 -3.33 -3.72 -3.72
N GLY A 159 -2.74 -3.08 -2.72
CA GLY A 159 -1.46 -3.47 -2.15
C GLY A 159 -1.50 -4.73 -1.30
N ARG A 160 -2.68 -5.33 -1.07
CA ARG A 160 -2.87 -6.52 -0.23
C ARG A 160 -3.73 -7.61 -0.86
N ASN A 161 -4.13 -7.44 -2.13
CA ASN A 161 -4.96 -8.37 -2.88
C ASN A 161 -6.27 -8.75 -2.16
N CYS A 162 -6.84 -7.79 -1.43
CA CYS A 162 -8.00 -8.01 -0.57
C CYS A 162 -9.35 -7.66 -1.22
N LEU A 163 -9.34 -7.13 -2.45
CA LEU A 163 -10.52 -6.81 -3.25
C LEU A 163 -10.69 -7.80 -4.42
N SER A 164 -11.92 -7.88 -4.94
CA SER A 164 -12.25 -8.70 -6.12
C SER A 164 -11.80 -8.01 -7.40
N LYS A 165 -10.72 -8.51 -8.02
CA LYS A 165 -10.18 -7.98 -9.28
C LYS A 165 -11.24 -7.94 -10.38
N ASP A 166 -11.98 -9.04 -10.55
CA ASP A 166 -12.92 -9.20 -11.66
C ASP A 166 -14.11 -8.26 -11.54
N ASP A 167 -14.65 -8.05 -10.34
CA ASP A 167 -15.80 -7.17 -10.14
C ASP A 167 -15.43 -5.71 -10.41
N PHE A 168 -14.22 -5.29 -10.00
CA PHE A 168 -13.73 -3.93 -10.23
C PHE A 168 -13.45 -3.67 -11.71
N ILE A 169 -12.84 -4.62 -12.42
CA ILE A 169 -12.60 -4.51 -13.86
C ILE A 169 -13.92 -4.49 -14.63
N LYS A 170 -14.87 -5.38 -14.31
CA LYS A 170 -16.20 -5.41 -14.95
C LYS A 170 -16.97 -4.11 -14.76
N ALA A 171 -16.82 -3.46 -13.60
CA ALA A 171 -17.43 -2.17 -13.32
C ALA A 171 -16.74 -0.99 -14.02
N GLY A 172 -15.62 -1.22 -14.71
CA GLY A 172 -14.88 -0.19 -15.44
C GLY A 172 -13.89 0.59 -14.59
N ILE A 173 -13.51 0.10 -13.41
CA ILE A 173 -12.38 0.64 -12.62
C ILE A 173 -11.07 0.05 -13.15
N LEU A 174 -10.04 0.87 -13.28
CA LEU A 174 -8.70 0.38 -13.55
C LEU A 174 -8.10 -0.20 -12.25
N TYR A 175 -8.16 -1.52 -12.12
CA TYR A 175 -7.63 -2.25 -10.97
C TYR A 175 -6.22 -2.77 -11.24
N LYS A 176 -5.30 -2.55 -10.30
CA LYS A 176 -3.98 -3.19 -10.28
C LYS A 176 -3.73 -3.78 -8.88
N GLY A 177 -3.58 -5.10 -8.80
CA GLY A 177 -3.19 -5.79 -7.57
C GLY A 177 -1.70 -6.09 -7.57
N ILE A 178 -1.02 -5.97 -6.43
CA ILE A 178 0.40 -6.30 -6.35
C ILE A 178 0.58 -7.81 -6.53
N GLY A 179 1.20 -8.25 -7.63
CA GLY A 179 1.39 -9.67 -7.95
C GLY A 179 0.17 -10.35 -8.59
N ARG A 180 -0.72 -9.58 -9.26
CA ARG A 180 -1.88 -10.08 -10.01
C ARG A 180 -2.00 -9.46 -11.40
#